data_AF-A0A2N3A4N1-F1
#
_entry.id   AF-A0A2N3A4N1-F1
#
_cell.length_a   1.000
_cell.length_b   1.000
_cell.length_c   1.000
_cell.angle_alpha   90.00
_cell.angle_beta   90.00
_cell.angle_gamma   90.00
#
_symmetry.space_group_name_H-M   'P 1'
#
loop_
_entity.id
_entity.type
_entity.pdbx_description
1 polymer ?
#
loop_
_entity_poly.entity_id
_entity_poly.type
_entity_poly.pdbx_seq_one_letter_code
_entity_poly.pdbx_strand_id
1 'polypeptide(L)'
;MRKILRLASVLLDNIKWWFISVFWKFKPQPKSKNITNKQYSIGVVTYVKRYEIHFLPLIKQLVTLFPDTQIIIAINGYYDNDIQQNYLKKIISLLDNFKNVTYFYYDEGQSLS
;
A
#
# COMPACT_ATOMS: atom_id res chain seq x y z
N MET A 1 32.14 8.57 -23.04
CA MET A 1 32.23 8.20 -21.61
C MET A 1 30.95 8.45 -20.80
N ARG A 2 30.37 9.67 -20.75
CA ARG A 2 29.16 9.95 -19.92
C ARG A 2 27.95 9.03 -20.18
N LYS A 3 27.67 8.67 -21.44
CA LYS A 3 26.55 7.77 -21.79
C LYS A 3 26.74 6.33 -21.27
N ILE A 4 27.98 5.83 -21.31
CA ILE A 4 28.33 4.47 -20.85
C ILE A 4 28.21 4.40 -19.32
N LEU A 5 28.70 5.44 -18.62
CA LEU A 5 28.55 5.55 -17.16
C LEU A 5 27.07 5.60 -16.73
N ARG A 6 26.22 6.33 -17.46
CA ARG A 6 24.77 6.37 -17.19
C ARG A 6 24.08 5.02 -17.45
N LEU A 7 24.50 4.30 -18.49
CA LEU A 7 23.96 2.95 -18.76
C LEU A 7 24.35 1.97 -17.67
N ALA A 8 25.61 2.03 -17.21
CA ALA A 8 26.09 1.23 -16.09
C ALA A 8 25.33 1.57 -14.79
N SER A 9 25.07 2.85 -14.50
CA SER A 9 24.31 3.23 -13.31
C SER A 9 22.86 2.71 -13.35
N VAL A 10 22.17 2.82 -14.49
CA VAL A 10 20.81 2.28 -14.65
C VAL A 10 20.80 0.75 -14.49
N LEU A 11 21.80 0.06 -15.02
CA LEU A 11 21.96 -1.38 -14.84
C LEU A 11 22.16 -1.76 -13.36
N LEU A 12 23.03 -1.04 -12.65
CA LEU A 12 23.26 -1.25 -11.22
C LEU A 12 22.01 -0.96 -10.39
N ASP A 13 21.28 0.11 -10.71
CA ASP A 13 20.00 0.44 -10.06
C ASP A 13 18.97 -0.66 -10.30
N ASN A 14 18.85 -1.15 -11.53
CA ASN A 14 17.95 -2.26 -11.86
C ASN A 14 18.31 -3.54 -11.09
N ILE A 15 19.60 -3.87 -10.99
CA ILE A 15 20.07 -5.02 -10.21
C ILE A 15 19.74 -4.83 -8.72
N LYS A 16 19.99 -3.64 -8.18
CA LYS A 16 19.68 -3.29 -6.78
C LYS A 16 18.18 -3.44 -6.50
N TRP A 17 17.32 -2.89 -7.36
CA TRP A 17 15.87 -3.01 -7.22
C TRP A 17 15.39 -4.45 -7.37
N TRP A 18 16.01 -5.22 -8.26
CA TRP A 18 15.74 -6.65 -8.39
C TRP A 18 16.04 -7.40 -7.09
N PHE A 19 17.23 -7.20 -6.50
CA PHE A 19 17.57 -7.81 -5.20
C PHE A 19 16.60 -7.40 -4.11
N ILE A 20 16.30 -6.11 -3.97
CA ILE A 20 15.31 -5.60 -3.02
C ILE A 20 13.98 -6.34 -3.21
N SER A 21 13.48 -6.45 -4.44
CA SER A 21 12.21 -7.13 -4.74
C SER A 21 12.23 -8.61 -4.33
N VAL A 22 13.36 -9.30 -4.54
CA VAL A 22 13.53 -10.72 -4.18
C VAL A 22 13.52 -10.87 -2.67
N PHE A 23 14.30 -10.06 -1.93
CA PHE A 23 14.33 -10.10 -0.47
C PHE A 23 12.97 -9.78 0.15
N TRP A 24 12.18 -8.89 -0.45
CA TRP A 24 10.83 -8.59 0.02
C TRP A 24 9.85 -9.76 -0.09
N LYS A 25 10.02 -10.66 -1.06
CA LYS A 25 9.18 -11.87 -1.16
C LYS A 25 9.35 -12.82 0.03
N PHE A 26 10.49 -12.75 0.72
CA PHE A 26 10.81 -13.60 1.87
C PHE A 26 10.62 -12.90 3.22
N LYS A 27 10.13 -11.65 3.23
CA LYS A 27 9.84 -10.97 4.50
C LYS A 27 8.68 -11.68 5.22
N PRO A 28 8.81 -11.92 6.54
CA PRO A 28 7.74 -12.52 7.33
C PRO A 28 6.49 -11.63 7.30
N GLN A 29 5.35 -12.23 7.63
CA GLN A 29 4.06 -11.55 7.63
C GLN A 29 4.13 -10.21 8.39
N PRO A 30 3.45 -9.17 7.89
CA PRO A 30 3.47 -7.83 8.48
C PRO A 30 3.05 -7.88 9.96
N LYS A 31 3.93 -7.41 10.85
CA LYS A 31 3.63 -7.28 12.28
C LYS A 31 3.38 -5.81 12.59
N SER A 32 2.10 -5.42 12.61
CA SER A 32 1.68 -4.12 13.14
C SER A 32 1.96 -4.04 14.64
N LYS A 33 2.28 -2.84 15.13
CA LYS A 33 2.44 -2.54 16.56
C LYS A 33 1.46 -1.45 16.97
N ASN A 34 1.42 -1.15 18.27
CA ASN A 34 0.70 0.02 18.76
C ASN A 34 1.37 1.29 18.21
N ILE A 35 0.55 2.31 17.92
CA ILE A 35 1.01 3.56 17.31
C ILE A 35 1.78 4.38 18.36
N THR A 36 3.10 4.50 18.19
CA THR A 36 3.97 5.32 19.05
C THR A 36 4.48 6.57 18.36
N ASN A 37 4.57 6.57 17.02
CA ASN A 37 4.95 7.76 16.25
C ASN A 37 3.81 8.80 16.26
N LYS A 38 4.12 10.03 16.66
CA LYS A 38 3.19 11.18 16.72
C LYS A 38 3.56 12.34 15.79
N GLN A 39 4.65 12.22 15.02
CA GLN A 39 5.13 13.30 14.16
C GLN A 39 4.37 13.36 12.83
N TYR A 40 3.98 12.20 12.30
CA TYR A 40 3.28 12.11 11.02
C TYR A 40 2.40 10.87 10.93
N SER A 41 1.55 10.86 9.91
CA SER A 41 0.73 9.71 9.49
C SER A 41 0.84 9.53 7.99
N ILE A 42 0.61 8.30 7.52
CA ILE A 42 0.68 7.96 6.09
C ILE A 42 -0.75 7.83 5.57
N GLY A 43 -1.15 8.73 4.67
CA GLY A 43 -2.44 8.64 3.96
C GLY A 43 -2.31 7.87 2.66
N VAL A 44 -3.22 6.93 2.39
CA VAL A 44 -3.31 6.20 1.13
C VAL A 44 -4.74 6.23 0.60
N VAL A 45 -4.91 6.66 -0.65
CA VAL A 45 -6.20 6.61 -1.35
C VAL A 45 -6.21 5.42 -2.30
N THR A 46 -7.28 4.64 -2.30
CA THR A 46 -7.44 3.48 -3.18
C THR A 46 -8.87 3.33 -3.68
N TYR A 47 -9.06 2.48 -4.68
CA TYR A 47 -10.36 2.10 -5.23
C TYR A 47 -10.25 0.71 -5.88
N VAL A 48 -11.38 0.14 -6.26
CA VAL A 48 -11.48 -1.27 -6.68
C VAL A 48 -10.43 -1.71 -7.72
N LYS A 49 -10.19 -0.94 -8.79
CA LYS A 49 -9.26 -1.37 -9.85
C LYS A 49 -7.79 -1.35 -9.42
N ARG A 50 -7.45 -0.67 -8.33
CA ARG A 50 -6.08 -0.61 -7.79
C ARG A 50 -5.81 -1.64 -6.71
N TYR A 51 -6.83 -2.36 -6.24
CA TYR A 51 -6.73 -3.23 -5.08
C TYR A 51 -5.62 -4.29 -5.21
N GLU A 52 -5.74 -5.18 -6.20
CA GLU A 52 -4.85 -6.35 -6.32
C GLU A 52 -3.43 -5.96 -6.74
N ILE A 53 -3.31 -5.14 -7.79
CA ILE A 53 -2.02 -4.87 -8.44
C ILE A 53 -1.17 -3.86 -7.65
N HIS A 54 -1.81 -2.89 -7.00
CA HIS A 54 -1.10 -1.76 -6.40
C HIS A 54 -1.26 -1.69 -4.89
N PHE A 55 -2.50 -1.76 -4.40
CA PHE A 55 -2.78 -1.51 -3.00
C PHE A 55 -2.31 -2.65 -2.09
N LEU A 56 -2.62 -3.89 -2.45
CA LEU A 56 -2.26 -5.07 -1.66
C LEU A 56 -0.74 -5.20 -1.42
N PRO A 57 0.15 -5.04 -2.42
CA PRO A 57 1.59 -5.05 -2.15
C PRO A 57 2.03 -3.82 -1.34
N LEU A 58 1.46 -2.64 -1.62
CA LEU A 58 1.80 -1.41 -0.92
C LEU A 58 1.50 -1.51 0.58
N ILE A 59 0.28 -1.89 0.97
CA ILE A 59 -0.12 -1.91 2.37
C ILE A 59 0.70 -2.91 3.19
N LYS A 60 1.04 -4.07 2.61
CA LYS A 60 1.92 -5.07 3.25
C LYS A 60 3.31 -4.50 3.51
N GLN A 61 3.85 -3.75 2.56
CA GLN A 61 5.14 -3.07 2.73
C GLN A 61 5.06 -1.97 3.78
N LEU A 62 4.03 -1.12 3.73
CA LEU A 62 3.87 0.00 4.66
C LEU A 62 3.75 -0.48 6.11
N VAL A 63 2.90 -1.47 6.40
CA VAL A 63 2.74 -2.01 7.76
C VAL A 63 4.03 -2.65 8.27
N THR A 64 4.85 -3.21 7.37
CA THR A 64 6.14 -3.81 7.73
C THR A 64 7.24 -2.78 7.96
N LEU A 65 7.27 -1.72 7.16
CA LEU A 65 8.27 -0.65 7.21
C LEU A 65 8.00 0.34 8.34
N PHE A 66 6.72 0.61 8.61
CA PHE A 66 6.27 1.62 9.56
C PHE A 66 5.33 1.01 10.61
N PRO A 67 5.78 0.00 11.38
CA PRO A 67 4.91 -0.78 12.27
C PRO A 67 4.33 0.05 13.43
N ASP A 68 4.94 1.20 13.74
CA ASP A 68 4.62 2.07 14.87
C ASP A 68 3.95 3.40 14.46
N THR A 69 3.73 3.58 13.16
CA THR A 69 3.16 4.80 12.56
C THR A 69 1.74 4.55 12.10
N GLN A 70 0.85 5.53 12.30
CA GLN A 70 -0.53 5.43 11.81
C GLN A 70 -0.58 5.48 10.29
N ILE A 71 -1.30 4.53 9.71
CA ILE A 71 -1.62 4.49 8.29
C ILE A 71 -3.13 4.69 8.14
N ILE A 72 -3.54 5.67 7.36
CA ILE A 72 -4.95 6.02 7.13
C ILE A 72 -5.30 5.67 5.69
N ILE A 73 -6.27 4.79 5.49
CA ILE A 73 -6.73 4.37 4.17
C ILE A 73 -8.07 5.02 3.84
N ALA A 74 -8.09 5.80 2.77
CA ALA A 74 -9.31 6.33 2.18
C ALA A 74 -9.74 5.44 1.00
N ILE A 75 -10.88 4.78 1.14
CA ILE A 75 -11.39 3.86 0.12
C ILE A 75 -12.47 4.60 -0.68
N ASN A 76 -12.14 4.98 -1.91
CA ASN A 76 -13.10 5.63 -2.79
C ASN A 76 -14.17 4.62 -3.25
N GLY A 77 -15.40 5.10 -3.37
CA GLY A 77 -16.50 4.31 -3.87
C GLY A 77 -16.37 4.02 -5.37
N TYR A 78 -17.21 3.10 -5.83
CA TYR A 78 -17.27 2.69 -7.22
C TYR A 78 -18.71 2.71 -7.69
N TYR A 79 -18.93 3.01 -8.97
CA TYR A 79 -20.28 3.21 -9.52
C TYR A 79 -21.12 1.93 -9.52
N ASP A 80 -20.46 0.76 -9.58
CA ASP A 80 -21.12 -0.54 -9.57
C ASP A 80 -21.21 -1.04 -8.13
N ASN A 81 -22.44 -1.12 -7.60
CA ASN A 81 -22.70 -1.45 -6.20
C ASN A 81 -22.26 -2.87 -5.84
N ASP A 82 -22.55 -3.86 -6.69
CA ASP A 82 -22.20 -5.26 -6.41
C ASP A 82 -20.67 -5.45 -6.37
N ILE A 83 -19.96 -4.81 -7.30
CA ILE A 83 -18.50 -4.77 -7.29
C ILE A 83 -17.98 -4.04 -6.05
N GLN A 84 -18.59 -2.91 -5.69
CA GLN A 84 -18.18 -2.12 -4.54
C GLN A 84 -18.34 -2.89 -3.22
N GLN A 85 -19.48 -3.52 -2.99
CA GLN A 85 -19.74 -4.28 -1.76
C GLN A 85 -18.80 -5.48 -1.64
N ASN A 86 -18.53 -6.18 -2.74
CA ASN A 86 -17.54 -7.26 -2.76
C ASN A 86 -16.13 -6.75 -2.49
N TYR A 87 -15.76 -5.59 -3.04
CA TYR A 87 -14.48 -4.95 -2.79
C TYR A 87 -14.33 -4.51 -1.33
N LEU A 88 -15.33 -3.82 -0.77
CA LEU A 88 -15.35 -3.35 0.63
C LEU A 88 -15.16 -4.52 1.60
N LYS A 89 -15.89 -5.63 1.42
CA LYS A 89 -15.71 -6.85 2.24
C LYS A 89 -14.26 -7.34 2.23
N LYS A 90 -13.64 -7.42 1.05
CA LYS A 90 -12.26 -7.89 0.89
C LYS A 90 -11.25 -6.97 1.55
N ILE A 91 -11.33 -5.67 1.26
CA ILE A 91 -10.35 -4.71 1.77
C ILE A 91 -10.50 -4.50 3.28
N ILE A 92 -11.72 -4.41 3.81
CA ILE A 92 -11.96 -4.28 5.25
C ILE A 92 -11.39 -5.48 6.00
N SER A 93 -11.73 -6.70 5.55
CA SER A 93 -11.21 -7.93 6.14
C SER A 93 -9.68 -7.99 6.13
N LEU A 94 -9.02 -7.44 5.10
CA LEU A 94 -7.57 -7.32 5.06
C LEU A 94 -7.06 -6.31 6.11
N LEU A 95 -7.64 -5.10 6.14
CA LEU A 95 -7.17 -3.98 6.95
C LEU A 95 -7.35 -4.19 8.45
N ASP A 96 -8.42 -4.89 8.86
CA ASP A 96 -8.69 -5.22 10.27
C ASP A 96 -7.60 -6.09 10.90
N ASN A 97 -6.75 -6.74 10.10
CA ASN A 97 -5.58 -7.49 10.60
C ASN A 97 -4.42 -6.58 11.06
N PHE A 98 -4.50 -5.27 10.82
CA PHE A 98 -3.40 -4.33 11.08
C PHE A 98 -3.76 -3.30 12.16
N LYS A 99 -3.12 -3.41 13.33
CA LYS A 99 -3.37 -2.55 14.50
C LYS A 99 -3.04 -1.07 14.30
N ASN A 100 -2.11 -0.76 13.40
CA ASN A 100 -1.69 0.61 13.10
C ASN A 100 -2.41 1.20 11.87
N VAL A 101 -3.40 0.51 11.33
CA VAL A 101 -4.19 0.97 10.19
C VAL A 101 -5.58 1.38 10.64
N THR A 102 -6.01 2.55 10.16
CA THR A 102 -7.40 3.03 10.28
C THR A 102 -7.92 3.32 8.87
N TYR A 103 -9.21 3.18 8.64
CA TYR A 103 -9.78 3.43 7.31
C TYR A 103 -11.16 4.05 7.39
N PHE A 104 -11.54 4.69 6.29
CA PHE A 104 -12.90 5.11 6.00
C PHE A 104 -13.19 4.81 4.52
N TYR A 105 -14.46 4.63 4.20
CA TYR A 105 -14.89 4.29 2.86
C TYR A 105 -16.11 5.09 2.45
N TYR A 106 -16.30 5.19 1.14
CA TYR A 106 -17.51 5.72 0.53
C TYR A 106 -18.20 4.60 -0.24
N ASP A 107 -19.52 4.53 -0.11
CA ASP A 107 -20.34 3.56 -0.85
C ASP A 107 -20.48 3.94 -2.32
N GLU A 108 -20.45 5.24 -2.61
CA GLU A 108 -20.56 5.79 -3.96
C GLU A 108 -19.25 6.46 -4.40
N GLY A 109 -19.00 6.46 -5.70
CA GLY A 109 -17.81 7.10 -6.27
C GLY A 109 -17.81 8.60 -5.99
N GLN A 110 -16.89 9.05 -5.15
CA GLN A 110 -16.66 10.46 -4.90
C GLN A 110 -15.62 10.96 -5.89
N SER A 111 -15.95 12.00 -6.66
CA SER A 111 -14.96 12.73 -7.43
C SER A 111 -14.21 13.69 -6.50
N LEU A 112 -12.92 13.88 -6.74
CA LEU A 112 -12.22 15.04 -6.18
C LEU A 112 -12.66 16.24 -7.02
N SER A 113 -13.53 17.08 -6.46
CA SER A 113 -13.90 18.38 -7.02
C SER A 113 -12.73 19.35 -6.97
#